data_AF-A0A8T6US23-F1
#
_entry.id   AF-A0A8T6US23-F1
#
_cell.length_a   1.000
_cell.length_b   1.000
_cell.length_c   1.000
_cell.angle_alpha   90.00
_cell.angle_beta   90.00
_cell.angle_gamma   90.00
#
_symmetry.space_group_name_H-M   'P 1'
#
loop_
_entity.id
_entity.type
_entity.pdbx_description
1 polymer ?
#
loop_
_entity_poly.entity_id
_entity_poly.type
_entity_poly.pdbx_seq_one_letter_code
_entity_poly.pdbx_strand_id
1 'polypeptide(L)'
;MAPYYGCLLLRPREIGVDDPENPTILEKLLEVLGADVVDNPCKVQCCGSYHTVDRKSIVAKLTYDNLRYPIENGAEVITTCCPLCTFNLDSRQKEAKELYRDLREIPIVYYTQLMAIAFDLEKKFYGLDLDLYYKNPKPLLKAKNLY
;
A
#
# COMPACT_ATOMS: atom_id res chain seq x y z
N MET A 1 5.78 8.84 0.52
CA MET A 1 4.99 7.60 0.32
C MET A 1 5.37 6.58 1.37
N ALA A 2 4.52 5.59 1.66
CA ALA A 2 4.81 4.57 2.68
C ALA A 2 4.90 3.15 2.09
N PRO A 3 5.92 2.35 2.44
CA PRO A 3 6.00 0.94 2.09
C PRO A 3 5.05 0.12 2.96
N TYR A 4 4.50 -0.96 2.39
CA TYR A 4 3.76 -1.98 3.10
C TYR A 4 4.14 -3.35 2.55
N TYR A 5 4.92 -4.09 3.34
CA TYR A 5 5.42 -5.42 3.01
C TYR A 5 4.34 -6.49 3.14
N GLY A 6 3.44 -6.30 4.10
CA GLY A 6 2.56 -7.38 4.55
C GLY A 6 3.36 -8.51 5.20
N CYS A 7 2.70 -9.66 5.36
CA CYS A 7 3.26 -10.78 6.12
C CYS A 7 4.04 -11.78 5.26
N LEU A 8 3.56 -12.08 4.04
CA LEU A 8 4.02 -13.23 3.26
C LEU A 8 5.45 -13.10 2.73
N LEU A 9 5.90 -11.90 2.40
CA LEU A 9 7.23 -11.68 1.83
C LEU A 9 8.36 -11.93 2.84
N LEU A 10 8.06 -11.76 4.13
CA LEU A 10 9.07 -11.73 5.19
C LEU A 10 8.99 -12.94 6.13
N ARG A 11 7.93 -13.74 6.04
CA ARG A 11 7.66 -14.85 6.95
C ARG A 11 7.35 -16.14 6.16
N PRO A 12 7.85 -17.31 6.59
CA PRO A 12 8.61 -17.54 7.82
C PRO A 12 10.09 -17.09 7.72
N ARG A 13 10.73 -16.81 8.87
CA ARG A 13 12.03 -16.10 8.96
C ARG A 13 13.15 -16.80 8.19
N GLU A 14 13.09 -18.12 8.08
CA GLU A 14 14.11 -18.97 7.48
C GLU A 14 14.22 -18.80 5.95
N ILE A 15 13.15 -18.34 5.30
CA ILE A 15 13.05 -18.18 3.85
C ILE A 15 12.52 -16.80 3.42
N GLY A 16 12.35 -15.88 4.38
CA GLY A 16 11.94 -14.51 4.11
C GLY A 16 12.98 -13.76 3.29
N VAL A 17 12.53 -12.82 2.45
CA VAL A 17 13.40 -12.04 1.56
C VAL A 17 14.21 -10.98 2.33
N ASP A 18 13.74 -10.57 3.50
CA ASP A 18 14.34 -9.55 4.36
C ASP A 18 13.98 -9.82 5.84
N ASP A 19 14.44 -8.99 6.78
CA ASP A 19 14.13 -9.15 8.20
C ASP A 19 12.60 -9.07 8.46
N PRO A 20 12.00 -10.00 9.22
CA PRO A 20 10.56 -10.05 9.45
C PRO A 20 9.97 -8.89 10.24
N GLU A 21 10.78 -8.22 11.05
CA GLU A 21 10.34 -7.16 11.95
C GLU A 21 10.84 -5.78 11.50
N ASN A 22 12.03 -5.72 10.88
CA ASN A 22 12.58 -4.47 10.34
C ASN A 22 13.15 -4.63 8.92
N PRO A 23 12.29 -4.90 7.92
CA PRO A 23 12.71 -4.97 6.53
C PRO A 23 13.08 -3.57 5.99
N THR A 24 13.91 -3.55 4.95
CA THR A 24 14.43 -2.34 4.31
C THR A 24 14.43 -2.39 2.77
N ILE A 25 14.25 -3.56 2.15
CA ILE A 25 14.40 -3.74 0.70
C ILE A 25 13.40 -2.91 -0.13
N LEU A 26 12.15 -2.78 0.32
CA LEU A 26 11.13 -1.97 -0.35
C LEU A 26 11.38 -0.48 -0.15
N GLU A 27 11.76 -0.02 1.06
CA GLU A 27 12.17 1.38 1.28
C GLU A 27 13.29 1.77 0.32
N LYS A 28 14.37 0.97 0.30
CA LYS A 28 15.53 1.23 -0.55
C LYS A 28 15.17 1.24 -2.03
N LEU A 29 14.30 0.33 -2.47
CA LEU A 29 13.80 0.34 -3.84
C LEU A 29 13.11 1.67 -4.15
N LEU A 30 12.20 2.13 -3.29
CA LEU A 30 11.44 3.36 -3.52
C LEU A 30 12.33 4.61 -3.48
N GLU A 31 13.27 4.67 -2.55
CA GLU A 31 14.26 5.75 -2.47
C GLU A 31 15.10 5.83 -3.75
N VAL A 32 15.56 4.69 -4.27
CA VAL A 32 16.32 4.63 -5.54
C VAL A 32 15.47 5.05 -6.74
N LEU A 33 14.16 4.79 -6.71
CA LEU A 33 13.22 5.30 -7.73
C LEU A 33 12.90 6.80 -7.56
N GLY A 34 13.48 7.47 -6.55
CA GLY A 34 13.34 8.91 -6.33
C GLY A 34 12.15 9.30 -5.46
N ALA A 35 11.57 8.36 -4.70
CA ALA A 35 10.47 8.67 -3.80
C ALA A 35 10.93 8.99 -2.37
N ASP A 36 10.31 9.99 -1.76
CA ASP A 36 10.47 10.26 -0.33
C ASP A 36 9.69 9.22 0.47
N VAL A 37 10.40 8.38 1.23
CA VAL A 37 9.80 7.33 2.06
C VAL A 37 9.53 7.85 3.46
N VAL A 38 8.28 7.71 3.91
CA VAL A 38 7.89 8.01 5.29
C VAL A 38 7.94 6.75 6.14
N ASP A 39 8.25 6.91 7.41
CA ASP A 39 8.22 5.79 8.35
C ASP A 39 6.79 5.25 8.50
N ASN A 40 6.66 3.93 8.45
CA ASN A 40 5.41 3.22 8.60
C ASN A 40 5.57 2.09 9.62
N PRO A 41 5.15 2.29 10.88
CA PRO A 41 5.26 1.26 11.90
C PRO A 41 4.40 0.02 11.60
N CYS A 42 3.38 0.17 10.74
CA CYS A 42 2.50 -0.92 10.33
C CYS A 42 3.00 -1.66 9.08
N LYS A 43 4.20 -1.38 8.58
CA LYS A 43 4.71 -1.90 7.30
C LYS A 43 4.78 -3.44 7.22
N VAL A 44 4.92 -4.14 8.35
CA VAL A 44 5.00 -5.62 8.43
C VAL A 44 3.72 -6.30 8.94
N GLN A 45 2.67 -5.52 9.22
CA GLN A 45 1.42 -6.02 9.77
C GLN A 45 0.63 -6.82 8.72
N CYS A 46 -0.25 -7.70 9.18
CA CYS A 46 -1.15 -8.42 8.28
C CYS A 46 -2.30 -7.50 7.83
N CYS A 47 -2.67 -7.56 6.55
CA CYS A 47 -3.80 -6.79 6.02
C CYS A 47 -5.16 -7.43 6.38
N GLY A 48 -5.16 -8.72 6.76
CA GLY A 48 -6.38 -9.47 7.09
C GLY A 48 -7.15 -10.03 5.89
N SER A 49 -6.58 -10.02 4.68
CA SER A 49 -7.28 -10.42 3.45
C SER A 49 -7.94 -11.80 3.52
N TYR A 50 -7.32 -12.77 4.20
CA TYR A 50 -7.87 -14.12 4.37
C TYR A 50 -9.17 -14.17 5.17
N HIS A 51 -9.52 -13.09 5.88
CA HIS A 51 -10.74 -12.98 6.67
C HIS A 51 -11.78 -12.01 6.07
N THR A 52 -11.58 -11.57 4.83
CA THR A 52 -12.42 -10.53 4.22
C THR A 52 -13.88 -10.95 4.01
N VAL A 53 -14.18 -12.25 4.04
CA VAL A 53 -15.54 -12.78 3.84
C VAL A 53 -16.24 -13.00 5.18
N ASP A 54 -15.55 -13.57 6.16
CA ASP A 54 -16.12 -14.11 7.40
C ASP A 54 -15.93 -13.22 8.64
N ARG A 55 -14.97 -12.27 8.61
CA ARG A 55 -14.70 -11.33 9.73
C ARG A 55 -14.51 -9.89 9.24
N LYS A 56 -15.47 -9.38 8.47
CA LYS A 56 -15.43 -8.04 7.86
C LYS A 56 -15.07 -6.91 8.84
N SER A 57 -15.63 -6.90 10.05
CA SER A 57 -15.34 -5.88 11.05
C SER A 57 -13.88 -5.89 11.53
N ILE A 58 -13.30 -7.08 11.69
CA ILE A 58 -11.88 -7.23 12.03
C ILE A 58 -11.01 -6.70 10.89
N VAL A 59 -11.33 -7.06 9.65
CA VAL A 59 -10.59 -6.59 8.48
C VAL A 59 -10.69 -5.07 8.28
N ALA A 60 -11.87 -4.48 8.53
CA ALA A 60 -12.05 -3.04 8.48
C ALA A 60 -11.22 -2.33 9.55
N LYS A 61 -11.17 -2.86 10.79
CA LYS A 61 -10.28 -2.35 11.84
C LYS A 61 -8.81 -2.47 11.47
N LEU A 62 -8.37 -3.63 10.96
CA LEU A 62 -6.98 -3.80 10.50
C LEU A 62 -6.63 -2.83 9.38
N THR A 63 -7.56 -2.58 8.47
CA THR A 63 -7.37 -1.59 7.39
C THR A 63 -7.21 -0.19 7.98
N TYR A 64 -8.07 0.23 8.91
CA TYR A 64 -7.91 1.49 9.63
C TYR A 64 -6.54 1.60 10.32
N ASP A 65 -6.18 0.60 11.12
CA ASP A 65 -4.92 0.59 11.88
C ASP A 65 -3.68 0.67 10.96
N ASN A 66 -3.71 -0.04 9.82
CA ASN A 66 -2.61 -0.07 8.85
C ASN A 66 -2.48 1.22 8.03
N LEU A 67 -3.56 2.00 7.88
CA LEU A 67 -3.57 3.19 7.04
C LEU A 67 -3.37 4.48 7.85
N ARG A 68 -3.87 4.55 9.09
CA ARG A 68 -3.87 5.79 9.88
C ARG A 68 -2.46 6.36 10.11
N TYR A 69 -1.51 5.52 10.52
CA TYR A 69 -0.15 5.94 10.85
C TYR A 69 0.65 6.47 9.66
N PRO A 70 0.75 5.74 8.52
CA PRO A 70 1.45 6.28 7.37
C PRO A 70 0.79 7.58 6.86
N ILE A 71 -0.54 7.68 6.93
CA ILE A 71 -1.28 8.89 6.56
C ILE A 71 -0.94 10.08 7.49
N GLU A 72 -0.88 9.86 8.80
CA GLU A 72 -0.47 10.85 9.80
C GLU A 72 0.99 11.28 9.64
N ASN A 73 1.85 10.36 9.21
CA ASN A 73 3.26 10.62 8.88
C ASN A 73 3.46 11.26 7.49
N GLY A 74 2.39 11.66 6.79
CA GLY A 74 2.47 12.39 5.54
C GLY A 74 2.54 11.54 4.28
N ALA A 75 2.22 10.24 4.33
CA ALA A 75 2.08 9.44 3.12
C ALA A 75 0.93 9.96 2.24
N GLU A 76 1.24 10.24 0.97
CA GLU A 76 0.24 10.55 -0.07
C GLU A 76 -0.24 9.30 -0.81
N VAL A 77 0.56 8.23 -0.77
CA VAL A 77 0.31 6.92 -1.37
C VAL A 77 0.99 5.84 -0.55
N ILE A 78 0.37 4.66 -0.46
CA ILE A 78 0.99 3.46 0.10
C ILE A 78 1.30 2.50 -1.04
N THR A 79 2.49 1.91 -1.01
CA THR A 79 2.84 0.86 -1.95
C THR A 79 2.91 -0.50 -1.28
N THR A 80 2.54 -1.54 -2.02
CA THR A 80 2.57 -2.91 -1.52
C THR A 80 3.30 -3.85 -2.48
N CYS A 81 3.75 -4.99 -1.96
CA CYS A 81 4.37 -6.07 -2.73
C CYS A 81 3.54 -7.37 -2.75
N CYS A 82 2.31 -7.33 -2.22
CA CYS A 82 1.40 -8.46 -2.19
C CYS A 82 0.05 -8.08 -2.85
N PRO A 83 -0.41 -8.78 -3.91
CA PRO A 83 -1.64 -8.43 -4.60
C PRO A 83 -2.88 -8.45 -3.68
N LEU A 84 -2.91 -9.37 -2.72
CA LEU A 84 -3.98 -9.43 -1.73
C LEU A 84 -3.95 -8.21 -0.79
N CYS A 85 -2.76 -7.71 -0.44
CA CYS A 85 -2.64 -6.48 0.35
C CYS A 85 -3.10 -5.26 -0.45
N THR A 86 -2.73 -5.17 -1.74
CA THR A 86 -3.23 -4.08 -2.62
C THR A 86 -4.75 -4.06 -2.64
N PHE A 87 -5.37 -5.18 -3.00
CA PHE A 87 -6.83 -5.28 -3.10
C PHE A 87 -7.50 -4.98 -1.77
N ASN A 88 -7.03 -5.63 -0.69
CA ASN A 88 -7.71 -5.57 0.60
C ASN A 88 -7.58 -4.19 1.24
N LEU A 89 -6.38 -3.61 1.28
CA LEU A 89 -6.18 -2.28 1.87
C LEU A 89 -6.87 -1.19 1.06
N ASP A 90 -7.04 -1.35 -0.25
CA ASP A 90 -7.74 -0.37 -1.09
C ASP A 90 -9.26 -0.51 -0.94
N SER A 91 -9.81 -1.70 -1.20
CA SER A 91 -11.25 -1.94 -1.22
C SER A 91 -11.90 -1.83 0.15
N ARG A 92 -11.17 -2.14 1.24
CA ARG A 92 -11.72 -2.10 2.61
C ARG A 92 -11.67 -0.72 3.25
N GLN A 93 -11.12 0.30 2.57
CA GLN A 93 -11.18 1.69 3.06
C GLN A 93 -12.63 2.15 3.24
N LYS A 94 -13.56 1.66 2.41
CA LYS A 94 -14.99 1.97 2.54
C LYS A 94 -15.53 1.55 3.90
N GLU A 95 -15.43 0.26 4.22
CA GLU A 95 -15.91 -0.28 5.49
C GLU A 95 -15.13 0.30 6.69
N ALA A 96 -13.82 0.50 6.52
CA ALA A 96 -13.00 1.13 7.56
C ALA A 96 -13.47 2.57 7.85
N LYS A 97 -13.77 3.38 6.82
CA LYS A 97 -14.26 4.75 6.96
C LYS A 97 -15.69 4.83 7.51
N GLU A 98 -16.51 3.82 7.26
CA GLU A 98 -17.85 3.71 7.85
C GLU A 98 -17.77 3.53 9.38
N LEU A 99 -16.80 2.73 9.86
CA LEU A 99 -16.57 2.47 11.28
C LEU A 99 -15.73 3.57 11.97
N TYR A 100 -14.74 4.12 11.26
CA TYR A 100 -13.76 5.09 11.75
C TYR A 100 -13.78 6.33 10.85
N ARG A 101 -14.61 7.31 11.22
CA ARG A 101 -14.96 8.48 10.38
C ARG A 101 -13.80 9.44 10.14
N ASP A 102 -12.76 9.37 10.97
CA ASP A 102 -11.52 10.13 10.89
C ASP A 102 -10.54 9.57 9.84
N LEU A 103 -10.78 8.36 9.31
CA LEU A 103 -9.94 7.78 8.28
C LEU A 103 -9.97 8.60 6.99
N ARG A 104 -8.81 9.14 6.61
CA ARG A 104 -8.58 9.68 5.27
C ARG A 104 -8.35 8.52 4.30
N GLU A 105 -8.90 8.63 3.10
CA GLU A 105 -8.67 7.64 2.04
C GLU A 105 -7.38 7.95 1.30
N ILE A 106 -6.59 6.92 1.02
CA ILE A 106 -5.28 7.02 0.38
C ILE A 106 -5.20 6.02 -0.78
N PRO A 107 -4.58 6.38 -1.92
CA PRO A 107 -4.34 5.40 -2.98
C PRO A 107 -3.37 4.31 -2.50
N ILE A 108 -3.68 3.06 -2.85
CA ILE A 108 -2.82 1.90 -2.63
C ILE A 108 -2.35 1.39 -3.99
N VAL A 109 -1.05 1.36 -4.23
CA VAL A 109 -0.47 0.94 -5.53
C VAL A 109 0.47 -0.25 -5.36
N TYR A 110 0.60 -1.07 -6.38
CA TYR A 110 1.59 -2.14 -6.41
C TYR A 110 2.96 -1.60 -6.81
N TYR A 111 4.03 -2.06 -6.17
CA TYR A 111 5.37 -1.48 -6.37
C TYR A 111 5.86 -1.50 -7.82
N THR A 112 5.48 -2.51 -8.63
CA THR A 112 5.88 -2.57 -10.04
C THR A 112 5.22 -1.48 -10.89
N GLN A 113 4.08 -0.93 -10.47
CA GLN A 113 3.44 0.21 -11.15
C GLN A 113 4.28 1.47 -10.96
N LEU A 114 4.88 1.64 -9.77
CA LEU A 114 5.81 2.73 -9.51
C LEU A 114 7.12 2.54 -10.29
N MET A 115 7.61 1.31 -10.43
CA MET A 115 8.75 1.02 -11.29
C MET A 115 8.46 1.38 -12.76
N ALA A 116 7.28 1.03 -13.27
CA ALA A 116 6.90 1.38 -14.64
C ALA A 116 6.87 2.90 -14.88
N ILE A 117 6.41 3.66 -13.88
CA ILE A 117 6.43 5.14 -13.91
C ILE A 117 7.88 5.65 -13.87
N ALA A 118 8.68 5.18 -12.91
CA ALA A 118 10.05 5.64 -12.69
C ALA A 118 11.00 5.27 -13.85
N PHE A 119 10.72 4.18 -14.56
CA PHE A 119 11.46 3.77 -15.76
C PHE A 119 10.99 4.47 -17.04
N ASP A 120 10.06 5.43 -16.92
CA ASP A 120 9.51 6.21 -18.04
C ASP A 120 8.94 5.32 -19.16
N LEU A 121 8.26 4.23 -18.77
CA LEU A 121 7.59 3.37 -19.73
C LEU A 121 6.37 4.07 -20.33
N GLU A 122 5.89 3.60 -21.49
CA GLU A 122 4.63 4.08 -22.04
C GLU A 122 3.47 3.85 -21.05
N LYS A 123 2.55 4.82 -20.92
CA LYS A 123 1.43 4.81 -19.96
C LYS A 123 0.58 3.54 -19.98
N LYS A 124 0.50 2.83 -21.11
CA LYS A 124 -0.21 1.55 -21.25
C LYS A 124 0.39 0.43 -20.39
N PHE A 125 1.66 0.56 -19.97
CA PHE A 125 2.37 -0.40 -19.13
C PHE A 125 2.30 -0.08 -17.63
N TYR A 126 1.72 1.06 -17.24
CA TYR A 126 1.66 1.44 -15.82
C TYR A 126 0.74 0.52 -15.01
N GLY A 127 -0.17 -0.22 -15.65
CA GLY A 127 -1.09 -1.13 -14.95
C GLY A 127 -2.04 -0.40 -13.99
N LEU A 128 -2.38 0.85 -14.28
CA LEU A 128 -3.29 1.69 -13.49
C LEU A 128 -4.72 1.62 -14.06
N ASP A 129 -5.26 0.40 -14.15
CA ASP A 129 -6.64 0.15 -14.56
C ASP A 129 -7.60 0.72 -13.50
N LEU A 130 -8.04 1.95 -13.74
CA LEU A 130 -8.66 2.81 -12.74
C LEU A 130 -9.94 2.27 -12.13
N ASP A 131 -10.70 1.51 -12.90
CA ASP A 131 -12.01 1.01 -12.49
C ASP A 131 -11.89 -0.02 -11.36
N LEU A 132 -10.67 -0.51 -11.09
CA LEU A 132 -10.36 -1.45 -10.03
C LEU A 132 -9.93 -0.77 -8.71
N TYR A 133 -9.65 0.53 -8.73
CA TYR A 133 -9.22 1.27 -7.54
C TYR A 133 -10.40 1.89 -6.82
N TYR A 134 -10.55 1.56 -5.53
CA TYR A 134 -11.42 2.31 -4.64
C TYR A 134 -10.95 3.76 -4.50
N LYS A 135 -9.64 3.98 -4.25
CA LYS A 135 -9.05 5.32 -4.28
C LYS A 135 -8.13 5.51 -5.48
N ASN A 136 -8.66 6.17 -6.51
CA ASN A 136 -7.95 6.43 -7.77
C ASN A 136 -6.63 7.21 -7.56
N PRO A 137 -5.46 6.67 -7.99
CA PRO A 137 -4.16 7.31 -7.85
C PRO A 137 -3.86 8.41 -8.89
N LYS A 138 -4.57 8.47 -10.03
CA LYS A 138 -4.24 9.40 -11.12
C LYS A 138 -4.27 10.88 -10.75
N PRO A 139 -5.22 11.39 -9.95
CA PRO A 139 -5.17 12.79 -9.52
C PRO A 139 -3.86 13.15 -8.80
N LEU A 140 -3.36 12.24 -7.96
CA LEU A 140 -2.06 12.40 -7.30
C LEU A 140 -0.91 12.36 -8.31
N LEU A 141 -0.90 11.37 -9.21
CA LEU A 141 0.17 11.25 -10.21
C LEU A 141 0.23 12.46 -11.14
N LYS A 142 -0.92 12.98 -11.59
CA LYS A 142 -1.01 14.20 -12.41
C LYS A 142 -0.46 15.42 -11.66
N ALA A 143 -0.81 15.57 -10.38
CA ALA A 143 -0.31 16.68 -9.55
C ALA A 143 1.23 16.63 -9.37
N LYS A 144 1.82 15.44 -9.47
CA LYS A 144 3.28 15.21 -9.41
C LYS A 144 3.96 15.19 -10.79
N ASN A 145 3.22 15.42 -11.89
CA ASN A 145 3.70 15.27 -13.28
C ASN A 145 4.21 13.86 -13.63
N LEU A 146 3.63 12.83 -13.03
CA LEU A 146 3.97 11.41 -13.24
C LEU A 146 2.94 10.66 -14.11
N TYR A 147 1.93 11.37 -14.62
CA TYR A 147 0.86 10.82 -15.47
C TYR A 147 0.23 11.91 -16.34
#